data_AF-L7C8V5-F1
#
_entry.id   AF-L7C8V5-F1
#
_cell.length_a   1.000
_cell.length_b   1.000
_cell.length_c   1.000
_cell.angle_alpha   90.00
_cell.angle_beta   90.00
_cell.angle_gamma   90.00
#
_symmetry.space_group_name_H-M   'P 1'
#
loop_
_entity.id
_entity.type
_entity.pdbx_description
1 polymer ?
#
loop_
_entity_poly.entity_id
_entity_poly.type
_entity_poly.pdbx_seq_one_letter_code
_entity_poly.pdbx_strand_id
1 'polypeptide(L)'
;MCVFAMLAPFMAKNFNLNSDLTIFTWMFGSGVGIVLFSPHVNVTSLTNQPLQVALLLVLGITVGALANIAMGRVALEAPNPALPFAIINASTAIVYATTALLAVVAAKWFGNAEVSMRGCIGIAIVLIGLYLISTAGRVAG
;
A
#
# COMPACT_ATOMS: atom_id res chain seq x y z
N MET A 1 -1.24 -1.38 -6.42
CA MET A 1 -1.51 -2.09 -5.15
C MET A 1 -2.76 -2.95 -5.19
N CYS A 2 -3.87 -2.51 -5.80
CA CYS A 2 -5.13 -3.27 -5.83
C CYS A 2 -5.02 -4.65 -6.53
N VAL A 3 -4.23 -4.77 -7.61
CA VAL A 3 -4.08 -6.02 -8.36
C VAL A 3 -3.39 -7.10 -7.53
N PHE A 4 -2.32 -6.76 -6.82
CA PHE A 4 -1.52 -7.69 -6.01
C PHE A 4 -2.36 -8.47 -4.99
N ALA A 5 -3.23 -7.76 -4.28
CA ALA A 5 -3.92 -8.34 -3.15
C ALA A 5 -5.25 -9.02 -3.53
N MET A 6 -5.75 -8.79 -4.76
CA MET A 6 -6.79 -9.63 -5.37
C MET A 6 -6.21 -10.87 -6.06
N LEU A 7 -4.94 -10.81 -6.46
CA LEU A 7 -4.25 -11.91 -7.14
C LEU A 7 -4.10 -13.13 -6.21
N ALA A 8 -3.64 -12.93 -4.97
CA ALA A 8 -3.49 -14.01 -4.00
C ALA A 8 -4.77 -14.83 -3.77
N PRO A 9 -5.93 -14.23 -3.41
CA PRO A 9 -7.18 -14.98 -3.24
C PRO A 9 -7.70 -15.58 -4.55
N PHE A 10 -7.51 -14.90 -5.68
CA PHE A 10 -7.91 -15.44 -6.99
C PHE A 10 -7.09 -16.67 -7.37
N MET A 11 -5.77 -16.64 -7.21
CA MET A 11 -4.88 -17.75 -7.53
C MET A 11 -5.07 -18.93 -6.57
N ALA A 12 -5.30 -18.65 -5.28
CA ALA A 12 -5.65 -19.67 -4.31
C ALA A 12 -6.98 -20.37 -4.66
N LYS A 13 -8.03 -19.61 -4.99
CA LYS A 13 -9.36 -20.16 -5.26
C LYS A 13 -9.45 -20.93 -6.58
N ASN A 14 -8.78 -20.46 -7.64
CA ASN A 14 -8.94 -21.01 -8.98
C ASN A 14 -7.84 -21.99 -9.39
N PHE A 15 -6.63 -21.86 -8.83
CA PHE A 15 -5.46 -22.64 -9.23
C PHE A 15 -4.82 -23.39 -8.06
N ASN A 16 -5.43 -23.36 -6.87
CA ASN A 16 -4.95 -24.02 -5.65
C ASN A 16 -3.49 -23.65 -5.28
N LEU A 17 -3.06 -22.46 -5.69
CA LEU A 17 -1.72 -21.93 -5.41
C LEU A 17 -1.67 -21.35 -4.00
N ASN A 18 -0.59 -21.63 -3.27
CA ASN A 18 -0.35 -21.04 -1.95
C ASN A 18 -0.28 -19.51 -2.08
N SER A 19 -0.94 -18.80 -1.16
CA SER A 19 -0.97 -17.33 -1.12
C SER A 19 0.44 -16.75 -0.93
N ASP A 20 1.27 -17.35 -0.08
CA ASP A 20 2.64 -16.91 0.16
C ASP A 20 3.50 -17.05 -1.11
N LEU A 21 3.31 -18.16 -1.84
CA LEU A 21 3.99 -18.39 -3.11
C LEU A 21 3.54 -17.37 -4.18
N THR A 22 2.23 -17.10 -4.27
CA THR A 22 1.69 -16.11 -5.20
C THR A 22 2.25 -14.72 -4.91
N ILE A 23 2.32 -14.34 -3.63
CA ILE A 23 2.89 -13.06 -3.18
C ILE A 23 4.38 -12.98 -3.53
N PHE A 24 5.14 -14.03 -3.23
CA PHE A 24 6.57 -14.09 -3.53
C PHE A 24 6.84 -13.97 -5.03
N THR A 25 6.15 -14.76 -5.86
CA THR A 25 6.32 -14.72 -7.32
C THR A 25 5.95 -13.36 -7.90
N TRP A 26 4.90 -12.71 -7.39
CA TRP A 26 4.53 -11.36 -7.82
C TRP A 26 5.56 -10.31 -7.42
N MET A 27 6.05 -10.34 -6.18
CA MET A 27 7.11 -9.45 -5.69
C MET A 27 8.38 -9.59 -6.53
N PHE A 28 8.79 -10.81 -6.79
CA PHE A 28 9.96 -11.11 -7.61
C PHE A 28 9.80 -10.59 -9.04
N GLY A 29 8.68 -10.91 -9.70
CA GLY A 29 8.40 -10.44 -11.06
C GLY A 29 8.33 -8.91 -11.16
N SER A 30 7.74 -8.25 -10.16
CA SER A 30 7.69 -6.79 -10.08
C SER A 30 9.09 -6.18 -9.92
N GLY A 31 9.94 -6.78 -9.08
CA GLY A 31 11.32 -6.34 -8.90
C GLY A 31 12.14 -6.44 -10.20
N VAL A 32 12.04 -7.57 -10.91
CA VAL A 32 12.68 -7.74 -12.22
C VAL A 32 12.13 -6.74 -13.24
N GLY A 33 10.81 -6.54 -13.27
CA GLY A 33 10.16 -5.57 -14.16
C GLY A 33 10.65 -4.14 -13.93
N ILE A 34 10.88 -3.72 -12.69
CA ILE A 34 11.45 -2.40 -12.40
C ILE A 34 12.83 -2.24 -13.03
N VAL A 35 13.70 -3.26 -12.95
CA VAL A 35 15.03 -3.20 -13.56
C VAL A 35 14.94 -3.14 -15.09
N LEU A 36 14.01 -3.88 -15.69
CA LEU A 36 13.86 -3.96 -17.15
C LEU A 36 13.19 -2.70 -17.74
N PHE A 37 12.23 -2.11 -17.05
CA PHE A 37 11.37 -1.04 -17.58
C PHE A 37 11.66 0.35 -16.97
N SER A 38 12.50 0.44 -15.93
CA SER A 38 12.91 1.72 -15.34
C SER A 38 14.42 1.94 -15.52
N PRO A 39 14.88 2.38 -16.70
CA PRO A 39 16.30 2.55 -17.01
C PRO A 39 17.00 3.62 -16.17
N HIS A 40 16.25 4.36 -15.35
CA HIS A 40 16.75 5.44 -14.49
C HIS A 40 17.10 4.94 -13.08
N VAL A 41 16.84 3.66 -12.78
CA VAL A 41 17.23 3.05 -11.50
C VAL A 41 18.75 2.84 -11.51
N ASN A 42 19.47 3.82 -10.97
CA ASN A 42 20.91 3.72 -10.84
C ASN A 42 21.29 3.07 -9.51
N VAL A 43 21.74 1.81 -9.57
CA VAL A 43 22.10 1.02 -8.39
C VAL A 43 23.31 1.61 -7.63
N THR A 44 24.16 2.40 -8.31
CA THR A 44 25.31 3.07 -7.64
C THR A 44 24.87 4.18 -6.68
N SER A 45 23.66 4.70 -6.81
CA SER A 45 23.12 5.66 -5.84
C SER A 45 22.89 5.04 -4.46
N LEU A 46 22.69 3.71 -4.38
CA LEU A 46 22.54 3.00 -3.10
C LEU A 46 23.86 2.96 -2.31
N THR A 47 25.01 2.94 -3.00
CA THR A 47 26.32 2.87 -2.36
C THR A 47 26.71 4.18 -1.67
N ASN A 48 26.17 5.30 -2.15
CA ASN A 48 26.45 6.63 -1.60
C ASN A 48 25.66 6.95 -0.32
N GLN A 49 24.65 6.15 0.03
CA GLN A 49 23.72 6.40 1.15
C GLN A 49 23.39 5.10 1.92
N PRO A 50 24.41 4.38 2.44
CA PRO A 50 24.22 3.03 2.98
C PRO A 50 23.30 2.99 4.21
N LEU A 51 23.33 4.04 5.05
CA LEU A 51 22.47 4.13 6.23
C LEU A 51 20.99 4.29 5.86
N GLN A 52 20.69 5.17 4.91
CA GLN A 52 19.33 5.40 4.42
C GLN A 52 18.78 4.14 3.75
N VAL A 53 19.61 3.46 2.96
CA VAL A 53 19.27 2.17 2.36
C VAL A 53 18.99 1.12 3.45
N ALA A 54 19.84 1.00 4.47
CA ALA A 54 19.63 0.07 5.57
C ALA A 54 18.33 0.36 6.34
N LEU A 55 18.01 1.63 6.62
CA LEU A 55 16.75 2.02 7.27
C LEU A 55 15.53 1.69 6.40
N LEU A 56 15.59 1.97 5.10
CA LEU A 56 14.52 1.63 4.16
C LEU A 56 14.34 0.11 4.05
N LEU A 57 15.42 -0.66 4.05
CA LEU A 57 15.37 -2.12 4.05
C LEU A 57 14.73 -2.65 5.34
N VAL A 58 15.13 -2.14 6.50
CA VAL A 58 14.55 -2.53 7.79
C VAL A 58 13.05 -2.19 7.83
N LEU A 59 12.65 -0.99 7.41
CA LEU A 59 11.25 -0.60 7.33
C LEU A 59 10.46 -1.47 6.34
N GLY A 60 11.04 -1.78 5.19
CA GLY A 60 10.45 -2.66 4.19
C GLY A 60 10.24 -4.09 4.70
N ILE A 61 11.25 -4.65 5.37
CA ILE A 61 11.20 -6.01 5.93
C ILE A 61 10.24 -6.08 7.11
N THR A 62 10.22 -5.08 7.99
CA THR A 62 9.38 -5.09 9.18
C THR A 62 7.95 -4.65 8.84
N VAL A 63 7.76 -3.36 8.57
CA VAL A 63 6.43 -2.77 8.34
C VAL A 63 5.86 -3.26 7.01
N GLY A 64 6.66 -3.24 5.94
CA GLY A 64 6.21 -3.63 4.61
C GLY A 64 5.78 -5.10 4.52
N ALA A 65 6.62 -6.04 4.97
CA ALA A 65 6.28 -7.46 4.89
C ALA A 65 5.10 -7.80 5.81
N LEU A 66 5.08 -7.32 7.06
CA LEU A 66 3.98 -7.56 7.98
C LEU A 66 2.66 -7.01 7.45
N ALA A 67 2.66 -5.78 6.90
CA ALA A 67 1.45 -5.17 6.34
C ALA A 67 0.91 -5.95 5.13
N ASN A 68 1.80 -6.40 4.23
CA ASN A 68 1.38 -7.16 3.04
C ASN A 68 0.86 -8.56 3.40
N ILE A 69 1.50 -9.26 4.35
CA ILE A 69 1.04 -10.57 4.83
C ILE A 69 -0.31 -10.44 5.56
N ALA A 70 -0.43 -9.47 6.47
CA ALA A 70 -1.67 -9.20 7.19
C ALA A 70 -2.80 -8.88 6.21
N MET A 71 -2.52 -8.07 5.18
CA MET A 71 -3.49 -7.75 4.13
C MET A 71 -3.91 -8.95 3.29
N GLY A 72 -2.96 -9.80 2.91
CA GLY A 72 -3.27 -11.03 2.18
C GLY A 72 -4.23 -11.94 2.96
N ARG A 73 -3.99 -12.10 4.27
CA ARG A 73 -4.86 -12.89 5.17
C ARG A 73 -6.24 -12.28 5.35
N VAL A 74 -6.30 -10.99 5.66
CA VAL A 74 -7.59 -10.29 5.86
C VAL A 74 -8.40 -10.26 4.56
N ALA A 75 -7.77 -10.14 3.39
CA ALA A 75 -8.46 -10.20 2.11
C ALA A 75 -9.08 -11.59 1.82
N LEU A 76 -8.50 -12.67 2.35
CA LEU A 76 -9.02 -14.03 2.24
C LEU A 76 -10.19 -14.30 3.21
N GLU A 77 -10.14 -13.68 4.40
CA GLU A 77 -11.14 -13.90 5.47
C GLU A 77 -12.30 -12.91 5.42
N ALA A 78 -12.16 -11.78 4.72
CA ALA A 78 -13.18 -10.74 4.68
C ALA A 78 -14.44 -11.20 3.90
N PRO A 79 -15.65 -10.86 4.39
CA PRO A 79 -16.91 -11.12 3.68
C PRO A 79 -16.96 -10.51 2.28
N ASN A 80 -16.24 -9.40 2.11
CA ASN A 80 -16.02 -8.74 0.83
C ASN A 80 -14.52 -8.43 0.70
N PRO A 81 -13.80 -9.03 -0.28
CA PRO A 81 -12.38 -8.78 -0.46
C PRO A 81 -12.08 -7.32 -0.83
N ALA A 82 -13.04 -6.53 -1.32
CA ALA A 82 -12.86 -5.10 -1.58
C ALA A 82 -12.78 -4.24 -0.30
N LEU A 83 -13.29 -4.74 0.83
CA LEU A 83 -13.48 -3.94 2.05
C LEU A 83 -12.16 -3.63 2.77
N PRO A 84 -11.22 -4.59 2.95
CA PRO A 84 -9.87 -4.29 3.46
C PRO A 84 -9.12 -3.27 2.58
N PHE A 85 -9.32 -3.30 1.27
CA PHE A 85 -8.70 -2.34 0.35
C PHE A 85 -9.28 -0.94 0.46
N ALA A 86 -10.59 -0.83 0.65
CA ALA A 86 -11.23 0.45 0.91
C ALA A 86 -10.66 1.08 2.20
N ILE A 87 -10.49 0.28 3.26
CA ILE A 87 -9.90 0.71 4.52
C ILE A 87 -8.44 1.16 4.34
N ILE A 88 -7.62 0.39 3.62
CA ILE A 88 -6.23 0.80 3.33
C ILE A 88 -6.19 2.09 2.51
N ASN A 89 -7.02 2.21 1.49
CA ASN A 89 -7.06 3.43 0.69
C ASN A 89 -7.52 4.60 1.55
N ALA A 90 -8.46 4.41 2.49
CA ALA A 90 -8.81 5.44 3.46
C ALA A 90 -7.68 5.79 4.44
N SER A 91 -6.75 4.86 4.72
CA SER A 91 -5.57 5.17 5.53
C SER A 91 -4.69 6.23 4.86
N THR A 92 -4.71 6.37 3.52
CA THR A 92 -4.01 7.47 2.83
C THR A 92 -4.56 8.85 3.18
N ALA A 93 -5.87 8.96 3.48
CA ALA A 93 -6.46 10.21 3.96
C ALA A 93 -5.98 10.55 5.37
N ILE A 94 -5.86 9.54 6.23
CA ILE A 94 -5.31 9.70 7.59
C ILE A 94 -3.83 10.09 7.50
N VAL A 95 -3.05 9.45 6.63
CA VAL A 95 -1.64 9.79 6.38
C VAL A 95 -1.52 11.22 5.86
N TYR A 96 -2.39 11.65 4.94
CA TYR A 96 -2.38 13.02 4.43
C TYR A 96 -2.77 14.07 5.50
N ALA A 97 -3.71 13.74 6.39
CA ALA A 97 -4.05 14.62 7.51
C ALA A 97 -2.91 14.68 8.53
N THR A 98 -2.26 13.54 8.80
CA THR A 98 -1.14 13.45 9.74
C THR A 98 0.16 14.03 9.17
N THR A 99 0.37 14.09 7.85
CA THR A 99 1.50 14.80 7.25
C THR A 99 1.45 16.30 7.52
N ALA A 100 0.26 16.91 7.58
CA ALA A 100 0.12 18.31 7.98
C ALA A 100 0.57 18.52 9.44
N LEU A 101 0.22 17.59 10.34
CA LEU A 101 0.68 17.58 11.73
C LEU A 101 2.19 17.33 11.85
N LEU A 102 2.71 16.36 11.11
CA LEU A 102 4.14 16.02 11.06
C LEU A 102 4.98 17.16 10.46
N ALA A 103 4.45 17.89 9.48
CA ALA A 103 5.10 19.07 8.93
C ALA A 103 5.27 20.19 9.96
N VAL A 104 4.39 20.27 10.98
CA VAL A 104 4.52 21.22 12.09
C VAL A 104 5.50 20.69 13.16
N VAL A 105 5.34 19.44 13.58
CA VAL A 105 6.12 18.86 14.69
C VAL A 105 7.55 18.52 14.29
N ALA A 106 7.76 18.07 13.06
CA ALA A 106 9.03 17.61 12.53
C ALA A 106 9.55 18.50 11.39
N ALA A 107 9.12 19.76 11.33
CA ALA A 107 9.53 20.78 10.35
C ALA A 107 11.07 20.91 10.18
N LYS A 108 11.82 20.61 11.25
CA LYS A 108 13.29 20.65 11.25
C LYS A 108 13.93 19.47 10.48
N TRP A 109 13.19 18.38 10.27
CA TRP A 109 13.69 17.12 9.70
C TRP A 109 13.01 16.77 8.36
N PHE A 110 11.80 17.27 8.13
CA PHE A 110 11.04 17.05 6.90
C PHE A 110 10.76 18.39 6.21
N GLY A 111 10.77 18.39 4.87
CA GLY A 111 10.39 19.56 4.08
C GLY A 111 8.93 19.97 4.31
N ASN A 112 8.55 21.16 3.84
CA ASN A 112 7.17 21.63 3.92
C ASN A 112 6.23 20.67 3.16
N ALA A 113 5.24 20.11 3.86
CA ALA A 113 4.19 19.33 3.21
C ALA A 113 3.26 20.27 2.43
N GLU A 114 3.21 20.14 1.10
CA GLU A 114 2.28 20.89 0.27
C GLU A 114 0.86 20.30 0.37
N VAL A 115 0.00 20.95 1.15
CA VAL A 115 -1.42 20.67 1.17
C VAL A 115 -2.06 21.34 -0.04
N SER A 116 -2.51 20.57 -1.02
CA SER A 116 -3.13 21.08 -2.25
C SER A 116 -4.63 20.82 -2.27
N MET A 117 -5.39 21.72 -2.90
CA MET A 117 -6.84 21.56 -3.08
C MET A 117 -7.20 20.25 -3.80
N ARG A 118 -6.34 19.81 -4.74
CA ARG A 118 -6.49 18.51 -5.41
C ARG A 118 -6.37 17.35 -4.44
N GLY A 119 -5.45 17.42 -3.48
CA GLY A 119 -5.31 16.43 -2.41
C GLY A 119 -6.54 16.36 -1.52
N CYS A 120 -7.11 17.51 -1.13
CA CYS A 120 -8.34 17.58 -0.34
C CYS A 120 -9.54 16.95 -1.07
N ILE A 121 -9.71 17.24 -2.37
CA ILE A 121 -10.76 16.62 -3.20
C ILE A 121 -10.56 15.10 -3.29
N GLY A 122 -9.31 14.66 -3.50
CA GLY A 122 -8.98 13.23 -3.52
C GLY A 122 -9.39 12.51 -2.23
N ILE A 123 -9.15 13.14 -1.07
CA ILE A 123 -9.55 12.60 0.23
C ILE A 123 -11.06 12.51 0.37
N ALA A 124 -11.79 13.56 -0.02
CA ALA A 124 -13.25 13.54 0.03
C ALA A 124 -13.82 12.38 -0.80
N ILE A 125 -13.29 12.14 -2.00
CA ILE A 125 -13.69 11.02 -2.85
C ILE A 125 -13.39 9.66 -2.18
N VAL A 126 -12.22 9.51 -1.56
CA VAL A 126 -11.86 8.26 -0.84
C VAL A 126 -12.80 8.01 0.34
N LEU A 127 -13.14 9.05 1.12
CA LEU A 127 -14.06 8.94 2.25
C LEU A 127 -15.49 8.58 1.79
N ILE A 128 -15.97 9.19 0.70
CA ILE A 128 -17.27 8.85 0.10
C ILE A 128 -17.26 7.40 -0.40
N GLY A 129 -16.20 6.98 -1.10
CA GLY A 129 -16.06 5.60 -1.58
C GLY A 129 -16.06 4.58 -0.43
N LEU A 130 -15.36 4.88 0.66
CA LEU A 130 -15.37 4.04 1.87
C LEU A 130 -16.78 3.94 2.48
N TYR A 131 -17.48 5.07 2.61
CA TYR A 131 -18.85 5.11 3.12
C TYR A 131 -19.78 4.23 2.29
N LEU A 132 -19.72 4.34 0.96
CA LEU A 132 -20.53 3.54 0.03
C LEU A 132 -20.23 2.04 0.16
N ILE A 133 -18.95 1.65 0.23
CA ILE A 133 -18.57 0.23 0.38
C ILE A 133 -19.01 -0.33 1.74
N SER A 134 -18.91 0.47 2.81
CA SER A 134 -19.33 0.05 4.15
C SER A 134 -20.84 -0.09 4.30
N THR A 135 -21.62 0.68 3.54
CA THR A 135 -23.09 0.71 3.61
C THR A 135 -23.75 -0.22 2.58
N ALA A 136 -23.08 -0.55 1.47
CA ALA A 136 -23.59 -1.47 0.45
C ALA A 136 -23.92 -2.87 1.00
N GLY A 137 -23.22 -3.35 2.04
CA GLY A 137 -23.54 -4.62 2.70
C GLY A 137 -24.77 -4.59 3.62
N ARG A 138 -25.30 -3.41 3.97
CA ARG A 138 -26.47 -3.28 4.85
C ARG A 138 -27.81 -3.24 4.11
N VAL A 139 -27.80 -3.06 2.79
CA VAL A 139 -29.03 -2.90 1.98
C VAL A 139 -29.51 -4.24 1.40
N ALA A 140 -28.68 -5.28 1.44
CA ALA A 140 -28.96 -6.59 0.84
C ALA A 140 -29.37 -7.70 1.84
N GLY A 141 -29.67 -7.34 3.10
CA GLY A 141 -30.21 -8.24 4.12
C GLY A 141 -31.52 -7.70 4.66
#